data_AF-A0AAU9RRD4-F1
#
_entry.id   AF-A0AAU9RRD4-F1
#
_cell.length_a   1.000
_cell.length_b   1.000
_cell.length_c   1.000
_cell.angle_alpha   90.00
_cell.angle_beta   90.00
_cell.angle_gamma   90.00
#
_symmetry.space_group_name_H-M   'P 1'
#
loop_
_entity.id
_entity.type
_entity.pdbx_description
1 polymer ?
#
loop_
_entity_poly.entity_id
_entity_poly.type
_entity_poly.pdbx_seq_one_letter_code
_entity_poly.pdbx_strand_id
1 'polypeptide(L)'
;MHLEEVKYDGDSFLGTLISGCLALEELILVTYPEDNLEVVCVRSESLKSFKLGTTRDGAEDPNVEIDSPRLEYMSIRDYICKSFVIHRIGPFAKVNTDKFGAVHADDPLERTLFHGFLTGISTVREMIISARALEDVRIYSKFESLPLFYNLSRLDVSFAEHNLELLPTFIGCCPNLQSLFMEFDCPPETKEIKLSYVPQCFSSSLEFVEMKTPVTTIEPTIKMNLAKNQKDSKTVSMV
;
A
#
# COMPACT_ATOMS: atom_id res chain seq x y z
N MET A 1 8.88 -6.17 -23.80
CA MET A 1 8.10 -7.43 -23.92
C MET A 1 7.07 -7.46 -22.81
N HIS A 2 5.85 -7.90 -23.11
CA HIS A 2 4.71 -7.90 -22.18
C HIS A 2 4.18 -9.33 -22.07
N LEU A 3 4.00 -9.83 -20.85
CA LEU A 3 3.38 -11.12 -20.57
C LEU A 3 2.12 -10.88 -19.74
N GLU A 4 1.01 -11.49 -20.17
CA GLU A 4 -0.31 -11.34 -19.56
C GLU A 4 -0.94 -12.71 -19.33
N GLU A 5 -1.58 -12.89 -18.17
CA GLU A 5 -2.32 -14.10 -17.77
C GLU A 5 -1.51 -15.40 -17.96
N VAL A 6 -0.24 -15.39 -17.54
CA VAL A 6 0.64 -16.54 -17.68
C VAL A 6 0.19 -17.67 -16.76
N LYS A 7 -0.38 -18.73 -17.35
CA LYS A 7 -0.61 -20.02 -16.68
C LYS A 7 0.65 -20.87 -16.71
N TYR A 8 0.99 -21.53 -15.62
CA TYR A 8 2.20 -22.34 -15.48
C TYR A 8 1.92 -23.66 -14.76
N ASP A 9 2.82 -24.64 -14.96
CA ASP A 9 2.78 -25.95 -14.32
C ASP A 9 4.07 -26.13 -13.51
N GLY A 10 4.04 -25.70 -12.24
CA GLY A 10 5.13 -25.84 -11.26
C GLY A 10 6.02 -24.61 -11.00
N ASP A 11 6.57 -24.55 -9.77
CA ASP A 11 7.32 -23.41 -9.20
C ASP A 11 8.54 -22.96 -10.02
N SER A 12 9.27 -23.91 -10.61
CA SER A 12 10.57 -23.62 -11.23
C SER A 12 10.48 -22.97 -12.61
N PHE A 13 9.37 -23.18 -13.34
CA PHE A 13 9.24 -22.71 -14.72
C PHE A 13 9.06 -21.19 -14.78
N LEU A 14 8.18 -20.65 -13.95
CA LEU A 14 7.88 -19.21 -13.94
C LEU A 14 9.11 -18.38 -13.56
N GLY A 15 9.81 -18.77 -12.49
CA GLY A 15 11.04 -18.09 -12.08
C GLY A 15 12.12 -18.13 -13.16
N THR A 16 12.28 -19.27 -13.85
CA THR A 16 13.25 -19.41 -14.95
C THR A 16 12.87 -18.56 -16.17
N LEU A 17 11.58 -18.49 -16.51
CA LEU A 17 11.08 -17.68 -17.62
C LEU A 17 11.31 -16.18 -17.36
N ILE A 18 10.97 -15.70 -16.17
CA ILE A 18 11.11 -14.28 -15.80
C ILE A 18 12.58 -13.89 -15.78
N SER A 19 13.44 -14.69 -15.15
CA SER A 19 14.87 -14.40 -15.02
C SER A 19 15.66 -14.53 -16.33
N GLY A 20 15.26 -15.46 -17.21
CA GLY A 20 15.86 -15.62 -18.54
C GLY A 20 15.46 -14.52 -19.54
N CYS A 21 14.39 -13.77 -19.27
CA CYS A 21 13.85 -12.79 -20.22
C CYS A 21 14.38 -11.37 -19.97
N LEU A 22 15.51 -11.04 -20.60
CA LEU A 22 16.20 -9.73 -20.47
C LEU A 22 15.44 -8.52 -21.04
N ALA A 23 14.33 -8.74 -21.76
CA ALA A 23 13.51 -7.69 -22.38
C ALA A 23 12.10 -7.59 -21.78
N LEU A 24 11.83 -8.32 -20.68
CA LEU A 24 10.53 -8.30 -20.01
C LEU A 24 10.35 -6.95 -19.31
N GLU A 25 9.38 -6.15 -19.74
CA GLU A 25 9.11 -4.83 -19.17
C GLU A 25 7.81 -4.81 -18.36
N GLU A 26 6.83 -5.64 -18.73
CA GLU A 26 5.57 -5.77 -18.01
C GLU A 26 5.20 -7.24 -17.81
N LEU A 27 4.73 -7.55 -16.60
CA LEU A 27 4.27 -8.86 -16.19
C LEU A 27 2.95 -8.73 -15.44
N ILE A 28 1.92 -9.42 -15.92
CA ILE A 28 0.64 -9.57 -15.24
C ILE A 28 0.45 -11.05 -14.91
N LEU A 29 0.37 -11.35 -13.62
CA LEU A 29 0.16 -12.70 -13.09
C LEU A 29 -1.19 -12.78 -12.37
N VAL A 30 -1.89 -13.88 -12.60
CA VAL A 30 -3.11 -14.25 -11.90
C VAL A 30 -2.93 -15.68 -11.41
N THR A 31 -3.08 -15.91 -10.11
CA THR A 31 -3.06 -17.26 -9.51
C THR A 31 -4.44 -17.90 -9.57
N TYR A 32 -4.46 -19.21 -9.78
CA TYR A 32 -5.68 -20.03 -9.89
C TYR A 32 -5.70 -21.12 -8.82
N PRO A 33 -6.89 -21.62 -8.43
CA PRO A 33 -7.02 -22.72 -7.46
C PRO A 33 -6.23 -23.97 -7.83
N GLU A 34 -6.07 -24.25 -9.12
CA GLU A 34 -5.36 -25.42 -9.64
C GLU A 34 -3.83 -25.25 -9.65
N ASP A 35 -3.32 -24.06 -9.37
CA ASP A 35 -1.88 -23.81 -9.34
C ASP A 35 -1.26 -24.51 -8.12
N ASN A 36 -0.35 -25.44 -8.39
CA ASN A 36 0.50 -26.09 -7.39
C ASN A 36 1.77 -25.26 -7.16
N LEU A 37 1.60 -24.01 -6.75
CA LEU A 37 2.71 -23.14 -6.39
C LEU A 37 2.82 -22.95 -4.88
N GLU A 38 4.04 -23.04 -4.37
CA GLU A 38 4.36 -22.57 -3.02
C GLU A 38 4.77 -21.09 -3.05
N VAL A 39 5.47 -20.65 -4.12
CA VAL A 39 6.05 -19.29 -4.21
C VAL A 39 5.98 -18.71 -5.62
N VAL A 40 5.43 -17.50 -5.75
CA VAL A 40 5.57 -16.63 -6.92
C VAL A 40 6.89 -15.87 -6.82
N CYS A 41 7.86 -16.26 -7.64
CA CYS A 41 9.19 -15.67 -7.65
C CYS A 41 9.43 -14.76 -8.87
N VAL A 42 9.56 -13.45 -8.62
CA VAL A 42 9.74 -12.42 -9.66
C VAL A 42 11.14 -11.82 -9.58
N ARG A 43 12.08 -12.42 -10.31
CA ARG A 43 13.48 -11.97 -10.41
C ARG A 43 13.78 -11.46 -11.82
N SER A 44 13.86 -10.15 -12.02
CA SER A 44 14.08 -9.57 -13.36
C SER A 44 14.85 -8.25 -13.31
N GLU A 45 15.89 -8.15 -14.15
CA GLU A 45 16.69 -6.94 -14.31
C GLU A 45 16.10 -5.94 -15.33
N SER A 46 14.98 -6.26 -15.97
CA SER A 46 14.33 -5.41 -16.98
C SER A 46 12.91 -4.98 -16.64
N LEU A 47 12.27 -5.66 -15.69
CA LEU A 47 10.86 -5.47 -15.37
C LEU A 47 10.59 -4.07 -14.80
N LYS A 48 9.62 -3.38 -15.39
CA LYS A 48 9.18 -2.03 -15.01
C LYS A 48 7.78 -2.04 -14.38
N SER A 49 6.90 -2.95 -14.81
CA SER A 49 5.52 -3.04 -14.34
C SER A 49 5.18 -4.47 -13.92
N PHE A 50 4.68 -4.64 -12.70
CA PHE A 50 4.23 -5.92 -12.17
C PHE A 50 2.82 -5.80 -11.62
N LYS A 51 1.93 -6.68 -12.04
CA LYS A 51 0.57 -6.80 -11.51
C LYS A 51 0.35 -8.24 -11.06
N LEU A 52 -0.13 -8.41 -9.84
CA LEU A 52 -0.45 -9.68 -9.23
C LEU A 52 -1.89 -9.67 -8.77
N GLY A 53 -2.64 -10.68 -9.18
CA GLY A 53 -3.99 -10.95 -8.70
C GLY A 53 -4.20 -12.43 -8.43
N THR A 54 -5.37 -12.77 -7.90
CA THR A 54 -5.77 -14.15 -7.63
C THR A 54 -7.22 -14.38 -8.00
N THR A 55 -7.54 -15.63 -8.32
CA THR A 55 -8.91 -16.16 -8.46
C THR A 55 -9.19 -17.25 -7.42
N ARG A 56 -8.31 -17.39 -6.42
CA ARG A 56 -8.44 -18.35 -5.33
C ARG A 56 -9.43 -17.78 -4.31
N ASP A 57 -10.67 -18.26 -4.35
CA ASP A 57 -11.76 -17.77 -3.48
C ASP A 57 -11.49 -18.09 -2.00
N GLY A 58 -10.84 -17.16 -1.29
CA GLY A 58 -10.62 -17.22 0.17
C GLY A 58 -9.59 -18.27 0.62
N ALA A 59 -8.92 -18.95 -0.30
CA ALA A 59 -7.79 -19.81 0.00
C ALA A 59 -6.51 -18.97 0.12
N GLU A 60 -5.55 -19.47 0.88
CA GLU A 60 -4.22 -18.87 0.96
C GLU A 60 -3.53 -18.94 -0.42
N ASP A 61 -3.01 -17.80 -0.85
CA ASP A 61 -2.22 -17.65 -2.06
C ASP A 61 -0.76 -18.07 -1.83
N PRO A 62 -0.05 -18.47 -2.91
CA PRO A 62 1.38 -18.70 -2.84
C PRO A 62 2.14 -17.50 -2.27
N ASN A 63 3.22 -17.76 -1.54
CA ASN A 63 4.11 -16.70 -1.05
C ASN A 63 4.72 -15.92 -2.21
N VAL A 64 5.20 -14.71 -1.95
CA VAL A 64 5.74 -13.84 -3.01
C VAL A 64 7.17 -13.42 -2.67
N GLU A 65 8.06 -13.53 -3.66
CA GLU A 65 9.41 -12.99 -3.59
C GLU A 65 9.68 -12.10 -4.81
N ILE A 66 10.07 -10.85 -4.55
CA ILE A 66 10.36 -9.86 -5.60
C ILE A 66 11.81 -9.40 -5.48
N ASP A 67 12.55 -9.54 -6.58
CA ASP A 67 13.85 -8.94 -6.80
C ASP A 67 13.90 -8.34 -8.22
N SER A 68 13.42 -7.11 -8.34
CA SER A 68 13.28 -6.42 -9.63
C SER A 68 13.68 -4.95 -9.49
N PRO A 69 14.98 -4.62 -9.55
CA PRO A 69 15.51 -3.29 -9.18
C PRO A 69 15.06 -2.15 -10.11
N ARG A 70 14.52 -2.45 -11.30
CA ARG A 70 13.98 -1.46 -12.24
C ARG A 70 12.46 -1.34 -12.18
N LEU A 71 11.82 -1.99 -11.20
CA LEU A 71 10.37 -1.96 -11.08
C LEU A 71 9.91 -0.54 -10.73
N GLU A 72 9.10 0.05 -11.59
CA GLU A 72 8.52 1.39 -11.47
C GLU A 72 7.06 1.34 -11.01
N TYR A 73 6.37 0.24 -11.25
CA TYR A 73 4.98 0.04 -10.86
C TYR A 73 4.72 -1.37 -10.34
N MET A 74 4.05 -1.47 -9.20
CA MET A 74 3.57 -2.72 -8.62
C MET A 74 2.08 -2.58 -8.26
N SER A 75 1.26 -3.54 -8.67
CA SER A 75 -0.13 -3.65 -8.22
C SER A 75 -0.38 -5.03 -7.64
N ILE A 76 -0.93 -5.10 -6.43
CA ILE A 76 -1.35 -6.34 -5.77
C ILE A 76 -2.85 -6.23 -5.52
N ARG A 77 -3.63 -7.20 -6.01
CA ARG A 77 -5.09 -7.19 -5.95
C ARG A 77 -5.65 -8.49 -5.39
N ASP A 78 -6.45 -8.37 -4.34
CA ASP A 78 -7.16 -9.47 -3.67
C ASP A 78 -6.27 -10.64 -3.21
N TYR A 79 -4.94 -10.42 -3.15
CA TYR A 79 -3.95 -11.46 -2.93
C TYR A 79 -3.64 -11.63 -1.44
N ILE A 80 -3.75 -12.85 -0.93
CA ILE A 80 -3.62 -13.19 0.50
C ILE A 80 -2.55 -14.26 0.68
N CYS A 81 -1.31 -13.86 0.92
CA CYS A 81 -0.21 -14.77 1.23
C CYS A 81 0.30 -14.58 2.67
N LYS A 82 0.95 -15.61 3.22
CA LYS A 82 1.65 -15.52 4.51
C LYS A 82 2.91 -14.66 4.43
N SER A 83 3.71 -14.84 3.38
CA SER A 83 4.99 -14.18 3.22
C SER A 83 5.04 -13.42 1.90
N PHE A 84 5.35 -12.12 2.00
CA PHE A 84 5.60 -11.25 0.86
C PHE A 84 6.93 -10.53 1.07
N VAL A 85 7.97 -10.99 0.39
CA VAL A 85 9.34 -10.51 0.54
C VAL A 85 9.73 -9.65 -0.65
N ILE A 86 10.17 -8.43 -0.37
CA ILE A 86 10.72 -7.52 -1.37
C ILE A 86 12.21 -7.33 -1.08
N HIS A 87 13.07 -7.84 -1.95
CA HIS A 87 14.51 -7.66 -1.85
C HIS A 87 14.97 -6.34 -2.46
N ARG A 88 14.58 -6.08 -3.71
CA ARG A 88 14.88 -4.83 -4.43
C ARG A 88 13.74 -4.48 -5.36
N ILE A 89 13.34 -3.21 -5.33
CA ILE A 89 12.45 -2.56 -6.30
C ILE A 89 13.02 -1.18 -6.63
N GLY A 90 12.49 -0.54 -7.67
CA GLY A 90 12.90 0.81 -8.02
C GLY A 90 12.64 1.78 -6.85
N PRO A 91 13.60 2.65 -6.50
CA PRO A 91 13.52 3.55 -5.33
C PRO A 91 12.48 4.67 -5.47
N PHE A 92 11.77 4.73 -6.60
CA PHE A 92 10.68 5.67 -6.85
C PHE A 92 9.45 4.98 -7.42
N ALA A 93 9.31 3.68 -7.15
CA ALA A 93 8.20 2.91 -7.64
C ALA A 93 6.87 3.47 -7.10
N LYS A 94 5.82 3.20 -7.86
CA LYS A 94 4.43 3.34 -7.44
C LYS A 94 3.89 1.99 -7.02
N VAL A 95 3.34 1.92 -5.80
CA VAL A 95 2.67 0.72 -5.30
C VAL A 95 1.17 0.97 -5.20
N ASN A 96 0.39 0.04 -5.74
CA ASN A 96 -1.05 0.00 -5.57
C ASN A 96 -1.43 -1.32 -4.89
N THR A 97 -2.02 -1.23 -3.72
CA THR A 97 -2.35 -2.39 -2.91
C THR A 97 -3.76 -2.26 -2.36
N ASP A 98 -4.57 -3.27 -2.63
CA ASP A 98 -5.89 -3.34 -2.02
C ASP A 98 -5.92 -4.16 -0.74
N LYS A 99 -4.86 -4.93 -0.45
CA LYS A 99 -4.69 -5.69 0.79
C LYS A 99 -3.21 -6.04 1.00
N PHE A 100 -2.76 -6.05 2.25
CA PHE A 100 -1.36 -6.31 2.58
C PHE A 100 -1.10 -7.74 3.08
N GLY A 101 -2.15 -8.52 3.36
CA GLY A 101 -2.06 -9.95 3.68
C GLY A 101 -3.11 -10.40 4.69
N ALA A 102 -3.02 -11.65 5.15
CA ALA A 102 -3.72 -12.07 6.36
C ALA A 102 -2.90 -11.59 7.56
N VAL A 103 -3.42 -10.63 8.32
CA VAL A 103 -2.76 -10.14 9.54
C VAL A 103 -3.50 -10.71 10.75
N HIS A 104 -3.04 -11.85 11.27
CA HIS A 104 -3.36 -12.28 12.63
C HIS A 104 -2.32 -11.68 13.58
N ALA A 105 -2.65 -10.52 14.12
CA ALA A 105 -1.72 -9.69 14.90
C ALA A 105 -1.18 -10.38 16.18
N ASP A 106 -1.86 -11.43 16.63
CA ASP A 106 -1.46 -12.28 17.75
C ASP A 106 -0.32 -13.24 17.41
N ASP A 107 -0.09 -13.57 16.12
CA ASP A 107 1.05 -14.39 15.69
C ASP A 107 2.32 -13.52 15.49
N PRO A 108 3.39 -13.72 16.30
CA PRO A 108 4.64 -12.99 16.13
C PRO A 108 5.32 -13.18 14.77
N LEU A 109 5.14 -14.35 14.14
CA LEU A 109 5.72 -14.63 12.83
C LEU A 109 5.01 -13.80 11.74
N GLU A 110 3.68 -13.79 11.73
CA GLU A 110 2.91 -13.00 10.77
C GLU A 110 3.20 -11.50 10.91
N ARG A 111 3.33 -10.99 12.14
CA ARG A 111 3.76 -9.60 12.36
C ARG A 111 5.14 -9.30 11.77
N THR A 112 6.09 -10.22 11.95
CA THR A 112 7.45 -10.06 11.42
C THR A 112 7.44 -10.02 9.89
N LEU A 113 6.65 -10.90 9.25
CA LEU A 113 6.50 -10.95 7.80
C LEU A 113 5.83 -9.67 7.28
N PHE A 114 4.78 -9.21 7.94
CA PHE A 114 4.11 -7.96 7.60
C PHE A 114 5.02 -6.74 7.75
N HIS A 115 5.81 -6.67 8.83
CA HIS A 115 6.81 -5.62 9.01
C HIS A 115 7.87 -5.64 7.89
N GLY A 116 8.33 -6.83 7.51
CA GLY A 116 9.24 -7.03 6.39
C GLY A 116 8.66 -6.51 5.07
N PHE A 117 7.39 -6.80 4.80
CA PHE A 117 6.68 -6.28 3.63
C PHE A 117 6.61 -4.75 3.64
N LEU A 118 6.14 -4.13 4.74
CA LEU A 118 6.06 -2.66 4.86
C LEU A 118 7.43 -2.01 4.69
N THR A 119 8.49 -2.65 5.21
CA THR A 119 9.87 -2.18 5.05
C THR A 119 10.31 -2.28 3.59
N GLY A 120 9.95 -3.35 2.89
CA GLY A 120 10.22 -3.53 1.47
C GLY A 120 9.65 -2.43 0.59
N ILE A 121 8.43 -1.96 0.90
CA ILE A 121 7.78 -0.83 0.21
C ILE A 121 8.11 0.54 0.81
N SER A 122 8.96 0.64 1.83
CA SER A 122 9.28 1.93 2.48
C SER A 122 10.02 2.92 1.57
N THR A 123 10.64 2.41 0.50
CA THR A 123 11.42 3.19 -0.46
C THR A 123 10.58 3.81 -1.58
N VAL A 124 9.28 3.52 -1.66
CA VAL A 124 8.42 3.93 -2.79
C VAL A 124 8.11 5.42 -2.77
N ARG A 125 7.77 5.97 -3.95
CA ARG A 125 7.44 7.39 -4.11
C ARG A 125 5.95 7.67 -4.09
N GLU A 126 5.16 6.73 -4.61
CA GLU A 126 3.70 6.85 -4.65
C GLU A 126 3.06 5.58 -4.09
N MET A 127 2.02 5.74 -3.28
CA MET A 127 1.26 4.63 -2.74
C MET A 127 -0.24 4.88 -2.91
N ILE A 128 -0.95 3.85 -3.39
CA ILE A 128 -2.41 3.79 -3.44
C ILE A 128 -2.81 2.65 -2.50
N ILE A 129 -3.61 2.96 -1.48
CA ILE A 129 -4.02 2.03 -0.41
C ILE A 129 -5.54 2.01 -0.33
N SER A 130 -6.15 0.83 -0.42
CA SER A 130 -7.59 0.68 -0.20
C SER A 130 -7.98 0.74 1.29
N ALA A 131 -9.28 0.87 1.57
CA ALA A 131 -9.80 0.79 2.93
C ALA A 131 -9.48 -0.56 3.62
N ARG A 132 -9.38 -1.65 2.85
CA ARG A 132 -9.04 -2.99 3.37
C ARG A 132 -7.56 -3.08 3.75
N ALA A 133 -6.67 -2.61 2.90
CA ALA A 133 -5.23 -2.54 3.20
C ALA A 133 -4.96 -1.63 4.41
N LEU A 134 -5.73 -0.54 4.55
CA LEU A 134 -5.64 0.32 5.73
C LEU A 134 -6.07 -0.39 7.02
N GLU A 135 -7.03 -1.32 6.97
CA GLU A 135 -7.40 -2.15 8.14
C GLU A 135 -6.27 -3.10 8.55
N ASP A 136 -5.53 -3.69 7.60
CA ASP A 136 -4.36 -4.52 7.91
C ASP A 136 -3.30 -3.70 8.68
N VAL A 137 -3.04 -2.48 8.21
CA VAL A 137 -2.16 -1.51 8.88
C VAL A 137 -2.71 -1.14 10.27
N ARG A 138 -4.02 -0.96 10.42
CA ARG A 138 -4.68 -0.70 11.71
C ARG A 138 -4.37 -1.77 12.72
N ILE A 139 -4.57 -3.01 12.31
CA ILE A 139 -4.42 -4.20 13.14
C ILE A 139 -2.97 -4.32 13.58
N TYR A 140 -2.03 -4.19 12.63
CA TYR A 140 -0.59 -4.25 12.91
C TYR A 140 -0.12 -3.13 13.85
N SER A 141 -0.59 -1.88 13.64
CA SER A 141 -0.13 -0.69 14.39
C SER A 141 -0.44 -0.73 15.89
N LYS A 142 -1.32 -1.64 16.34
CA LYS A 142 -1.61 -1.88 17.76
C LYS A 142 -0.47 -2.59 18.50
N PHE A 143 0.41 -3.26 17.76
CA PHE A 143 1.47 -4.12 18.30
C PHE A 143 2.86 -3.56 18.03
N GLU A 144 3.07 -3.01 16.84
CA GLU A 144 4.39 -2.55 16.39
C GLU A 144 4.28 -1.22 15.63
N SER A 145 5.38 -0.46 15.61
CA SER A 145 5.45 0.81 14.87
C SER A 145 5.62 0.57 13.37
N LEU A 146 4.94 1.37 12.55
CA LEU A 146 5.14 1.37 11.10
C LEU A 146 6.54 1.88 10.75
N PRO A 147 7.16 1.36 9.67
CA PRO A 147 8.40 1.93 9.14
C PRO A 147 8.16 3.35 8.60
N LEU A 148 9.23 4.11 8.44
CA LEU A 148 9.18 5.45 7.86
C LEU A 148 9.27 5.39 6.33
N PHE A 149 8.37 6.14 5.68
CA PHE A 149 8.26 6.25 4.23
C PHE A 149 8.88 7.57 3.77
N TYR A 150 10.21 7.68 3.85
CA TYR A 150 10.92 8.94 3.54
C TYR A 150 10.80 9.37 2.08
N ASN A 151 10.66 8.45 1.15
CA ASN A 151 10.58 8.75 -0.28
C ASN A 151 9.15 9.05 -0.75
N LEU A 152 8.14 8.77 0.09
CA LEU A 152 6.75 8.86 -0.28
C LEU A 152 6.33 10.33 -0.41
N SER A 153 6.13 10.77 -1.65
CA SER A 153 5.67 12.12 -1.96
C SER A 153 4.18 12.18 -2.27
N ARG A 154 3.57 11.07 -2.70
CA ARG A 154 2.14 10.99 -3.01
C ARG A 154 1.50 9.79 -2.33
N LEU A 155 0.37 10.04 -1.67
CA LEU A 155 -0.44 9.03 -1.02
C LEU A 155 -1.90 9.19 -1.43
N ASP A 156 -2.47 8.15 -2.04
CA ASP A 156 -3.89 7.99 -2.31
C ASP A 156 -4.43 6.93 -1.34
N VAL A 157 -5.43 7.28 -0.52
CA VAL A 157 -6.03 6.35 0.46
C VAL A 157 -7.54 6.35 0.35
N SER A 158 -8.13 5.16 0.30
CA SER A 158 -9.57 4.98 0.49
C SER A 158 -9.88 4.66 1.96
N PHE A 159 -10.91 5.27 2.52
CA PHE A 159 -11.33 5.09 3.91
C PHE A 159 -12.71 4.47 4.02
N ALA A 160 -12.80 3.47 4.90
CA ALA A 160 -14.01 3.19 5.63
C ALA A 160 -14.14 4.17 6.81
N GLU A 161 -15.38 4.54 7.18
CA GLU A 161 -15.66 5.58 8.18
C GLU A 161 -14.90 5.40 9.51
N HIS A 162 -14.72 4.15 9.96
CA HIS A 162 -14.06 3.81 11.23
C HIS A 162 -12.52 3.89 11.17
N ASN A 163 -11.92 4.06 9.99
CA ASN A 163 -10.47 4.07 9.81
C ASN A 163 -9.86 5.48 9.74
N LEU A 164 -10.69 6.51 9.84
CA LEU A 164 -10.23 7.91 9.91
C LEU A 164 -9.26 8.18 11.06
N GLU A 165 -9.37 7.45 12.17
CA GLU A 165 -8.50 7.62 13.34
C GLU A 165 -7.04 7.18 13.09
N LEU A 166 -6.77 6.38 12.04
CA LEU A 166 -5.42 5.92 11.68
C LEU A 166 -4.63 6.91 10.84
N LEU A 167 -5.34 7.79 10.15
CA LEU A 167 -4.76 8.77 9.26
C LEU A 167 -3.62 9.58 9.90
N PRO A 168 -3.72 10.03 11.17
CA PRO A 168 -2.63 10.76 11.84
C PRO A 168 -1.38 9.90 11.99
N THR A 169 -1.55 8.64 12.39
CA THR A 169 -0.46 7.67 12.60
C THR A 169 0.22 7.35 11.29
N PHE A 170 -0.53 7.08 10.23
CA PHE A 170 0.03 6.72 8.93
C PHE A 170 0.76 7.90 8.28
N ILE A 171 0.16 9.10 8.29
CA ILE A 171 0.82 10.31 7.76
C ILE A 171 2.03 10.70 8.62
N GLY A 172 1.99 10.44 9.93
CA GLY A 172 3.14 10.61 10.83
C GLY A 172 4.40 9.85 10.36
N CYS A 173 4.22 8.74 9.65
CA CYS A 173 5.31 7.94 9.08
C CYS A 173 5.81 8.43 7.71
N CYS A 174 5.19 9.47 7.14
CA CYS A 174 5.46 9.96 5.77
C CYS A 174 6.01 11.40 5.80
N PRO A 175 7.22 11.66 6.32
CA PRO A 175 7.69 13.02 6.62
C PRO A 175 7.84 13.93 5.39
N ASN A 176 8.01 13.38 4.19
CA ASN A 176 8.19 14.12 2.94
C ASN A 176 6.95 14.10 2.04
N LEU A 177 5.77 13.75 2.57
CA LEU A 177 4.53 13.69 1.81
C LEU A 177 4.15 15.07 1.25
N GLN A 178 3.95 15.15 -0.06
CA GLN A 178 3.61 16.38 -0.80
C GLN A 178 2.14 16.42 -1.21
N SER A 179 1.58 15.28 -1.59
CA SER A 179 0.19 15.20 -2.04
C SER A 179 -0.56 14.07 -1.33
N LEU A 180 -1.66 14.42 -0.70
CA LEU A 180 -2.57 13.50 -0.03
C LEU A 180 -3.93 13.51 -0.74
N PHE A 181 -4.36 12.36 -1.19
CA PHE A 181 -5.67 12.16 -1.81
C PHE A 181 -6.45 11.17 -0.94
N MET A 182 -7.67 11.55 -0.58
CA MET A 182 -8.52 10.76 0.31
C MET A 182 -9.85 10.50 -0.37
N GLU A 183 -10.22 9.23 -0.46
CA GLU A 183 -11.51 8.80 -0.98
C GLU A 183 -12.30 8.12 0.14
N PHE A 184 -13.60 8.40 0.23
CA PHE A 184 -14.46 7.83 1.26
C PHE A 184 -15.48 6.90 0.63
N ASP A 185 -15.65 5.70 1.20
CA ASP A 185 -16.65 4.74 0.71
C ASP A 185 -18.08 5.21 1.05
N CYS A 186 -18.24 5.95 2.15
CA CYS A 186 -19.49 6.54 2.61
C CYS A 186 -19.27 8.01 3.03
N PRO A 187 -20.29 8.89 2.93
CA PRO A 187 -20.18 10.24 3.48
C PRO A 187 -19.85 10.14 4.97
N PRO A 188 -18.78 10.79 5.44
CA PRO A 188 -18.46 10.80 6.86
C PRO A 188 -19.57 11.56 7.60
N GLU A 189 -20.12 10.96 8.66
CA GLU A 189 -20.84 11.76 9.66
C GLU A 189 -19.87 12.84 10.14
N THR A 190 -20.29 14.10 10.21
CA THR A 190 -19.44 15.25 10.51
C THR A 190 -18.57 15.01 11.75
N LYS A 191 -17.36 14.49 11.52
CA LYS A 191 -16.38 14.13 12.55
C LYS A 191 -15.18 15.03 12.36
N GLU A 192 -14.96 15.90 13.34
CA GLU A 192 -13.68 16.60 13.44
C GLU A 192 -12.60 15.55 13.69
N ILE A 193 -11.67 15.43 12.75
CA ILE A 193 -10.48 14.60 12.98
C ILE A 193 -9.54 15.43 13.86
N LYS A 194 -9.47 15.06 15.14
CA LYS A 194 -8.58 15.69 16.10
C LYS A 194 -7.22 15.01 16.05
N LEU A 195 -6.25 15.76 15.54
CA LEU A 195 -4.85 15.34 15.53
C LEU A 195 -4.24 15.64 16.89
N SER A 196 -3.81 14.59 17.62
CA SER A 196 -3.14 14.72 18.92
C SER A 196 -1.78 15.40 18.81
N TYR A 197 -1.16 15.33 17.63
CA TYR A 197 0.05 16.04 17.24
C TYR A 197 -0.02 16.41 15.76
N VAL A 198 0.78 17.38 15.33
CA VAL A 198 0.90 17.78 13.92
C VAL A 198 1.95 16.90 13.25
N PRO A 199 1.60 16.05 12.26
CA PRO A 199 2.61 15.31 11.52
C PRO A 199 3.60 16.25 10.84
N GLN A 200 4.87 15.88 10.78
CA GLN A 200 5.92 16.76 10.25
C GLN A 200 5.60 17.28 8.84
N CYS A 201 5.09 16.39 7.97
CA CYS A 201 4.80 16.75 6.59
C CYS A 201 3.76 17.88 6.44
N PHE A 202 2.78 18.01 7.35
CA PHE A 202 1.81 19.11 7.34
C PHE A 202 2.49 20.48 7.48
N SER A 203 3.61 20.51 8.19
CA SER A 203 4.38 21.73 8.40
C SER A 203 5.38 21.97 7.27
N SER A 204 6.03 20.91 6.77
CA SER A 204 7.22 21.00 5.92
C SER A 204 7.00 20.82 4.42
N SER A 205 6.18 19.86 4.00
CA SER A 205 6.23 19.29 2.64
C SER A 205 4.88 19.13 1.98
N LEU A 206 3.79 19.04 2.75
CA LEU A 206 2.46 18.83 2.22
C LEU A 206 1.97 20.08 1.49
N GLU A 207 1.78 19.95 0.18
CA GLU A 207 1.39 21.02 -0.73
C GLU A 207 -0.07 20.89 -1.18
N PHE A 208 -0.56 19.65 -1.31
CA PHE A 208 -1.87 19.36 -1.87
C PHE A 208 -2.64 18.33 -1.04
N VAL A 209 -3.92 18.62 -0.79
CA VAL A 209 -4.86 17.71 -0.14
C VAL A 209 -6.16 17.73 -0.93
N GLU A 210 -6.58 16.57 -1.44
CA GLU A 210 -7.87 16.39 -2.12
C GLU A 210 -8.70 15.34 -1.40
N MET A 211 -10.00 15.60 -1.34
CA MET A 211 -10.97 14.73 -0.73
C MET A 211 -12.10 14.42 -1.70
N LYS A 212 -12.40 13.15 -1.88
CA LYS A 212 -13.52 12.66 -2.68
C LYS A 212 -14.49 11.92 -1.79
N THR A 213 -15.75 12.32 -1.83
CA THR A 213 -16.85 11.59 -1.19
C THR A 213 -17.82 11.10 -2.24
N PRO A 214 -18.61 10.05 -1.95
CA PRO A 214 -19.70 9.66 -2.81
C PRO A 214 -20.67 10.85 -2.94
N VAL A 215 -21.15 11.13 -4.14
CA VAL A 215 -22.02 12.29 -4.41
C VAL A 215 -23.30 12.16 -3.56
N THR A 216 -23.44 13.00 -2.54
CA THR A 216 -24.69 13.29 -1.86
C THR A 216 -24.94 14.79 -1.85
N THR A 217 -26.21 15.19 -1.80
CA THR A 217 -26.71 16.58 -1.93
C THR A 217 -26.26 17.53 -0.80
N ILE A 218 -25.33 17.11 0.05
CA ILE A 218 -24.81 17.83 1.22
C ILE A 218 -23.29 17.76 1.11
N GLU A 219 -22.62 18.90 0.96
CA GLU A 219 -21.16 19.01 1.02
C GLU A 219 -20.67 18.63 2.43
N PRO A 220 -20.03 17.46 2.64
CA PRO A 220 -19.51 17.12 3.95
C PRO A 220 -18.24 17.93 4.22
N THR A 221 -18.30 18.90 5.13
CA THR A 221 -17.10 19.64 5.55
C THR A 221 -16.32 18.80 6.58
N ILE A 222 -15.34 17.99 6.15
CA ILE A 222 -14.36 17.46 7.11
C ILE A 222 -13.39 18.58 7.46
N LYS A 223 -13.25 18.88 8.76
CA LYS A 223 -12.19 19.77 9.26
C LYS A 223 -11.14 18.93 9.98
N MET A 224 -9.92 18.91 9.45
CA MET A 224 -8.75 18.48 10.20
C MET A 224 -8.23 19.64 11.04
N ASN A 225 -8.51 19.58 12.34
CA ASN A 225 -8.01 20.57 13.28
C ASN A 225 -6.70 20.05 13.90
N LEU A 226 -5.61 20.74 13.61
CA LEU A 226 -4.30 20.51 14.24
C LEU A 226 -4.31 21.10 15.65
N ALA A 227 -4.11 20.27 16.68
CA ALA A 227 -3.98 20.77 18.05
C ALA A 227 -2.71 21.64 18.18
N LYS A 228 -2.90 22.92 18.51
CA LYS A 228 -1.84 23.92 18.61
C LYS A 228 -0.95 23.64 19.83
N ASN A 229 0.32 23.33 19.59
CA ASN A 229 1.39 23.65 20.54
C ASN A 229 2.41 24.55 19.82
N GLN A 230 2.37 25.84 20.17
CA GLN A 230 3.27 26.94 19.80
C GLN A 230 3.23 27.55 18.37
N LYS A 231 2.58 28.71 18.35
CA LYS A 231 2.83 29.96 17.61
C LYS A 231 2.59 30.14 16.10
N ASP A 232 2.37 29.12 15.28
CA ASP A 232 1.84 29.34 13.91
C ASP A 232 0.82 28.27 13.53
N SER A 233 -0.46 28.63 13.57
CA SER A 233 -1.57 27.73 13.25
C SER A 233 -1.82 27.71 11.75
N LYS A 234 -1.31 26.71 11.03
CA LYS A 234 -1.91 26.33 9.74
C LYS A 234 -3.22 25.60 10.03
N THR A 235 -4.36 26.23 9.74
CA THR A 235 -5.64 25.52 9.63
C THR A 235 -5.75 25.08 8.18
N VAL A 236 -5.72 23.77 7.92
CA VAL A 236 -6.04 23.25 6.60
C VAL A 236 -7.56 23.13 6.53
N SER A 237 -8.19 24.18 6.02
CA SER A 237 -9.60 24.16 5.66
C SER A 237 -9.71 23.28 4.41
N MET A 238 -10.31 22.10 4.56
CA MET A 238 -10.60 21.21 3.43
C MET A 238 -11.94 21.70 2.85
N VAL A 239 -11.89 22.20 1.61
CA VAL A 239 -13.06 22.66 0.85
C VAL A 239 -13.69 21.46 0.18
#